data_AF-A0A933SWN1-F1
#
_entry.id   AF-A0A933SWN1-F1
#
_cell.length_a   1.000
_cell.length_b   1.000
_cell.length_c   1.000
_cell.angle_alpha   90.00
_cell.angle_beta   90.00
_cell.angle_gamma   90.00
#
_symmetry.space_group_name_H-M   'P 1'
#
loop_
_entity.id
_entity.type
_entity.pdbx_description
1 polymer ?
#
loop_
_entity_poly.entity_id
_entity_poly.type
_entity_poly.pdbx_seq_one_letter_code
_entity_poly.pdbx_strand_id
1 'polypeptide(L)' 'MKHPTRKIDVMEEAGIYRVPADFESGFVLVPSPEGTMKLAFWEESRLHMFLENYGLTPVIHHSTN' A
#
# COMPACT_ATOMS: atom_id res chain seq x y z
N MET A 1 -1.09 22.59 -2.34
CA MET A 1 -0.09 22.34 -1.27
C MET A 1 0.34 20.88 -1.40
N LYS A 2 1.63 20.58 -1.59
CA LYS A 2 2.11 19.19 -1.55
C LYS A 2 2.12 18.77 -0.07
N HIS A 3 1.17 17.94 0.34
CA HIS A 3 1.25 17.29 1.65
C HIS A 3 2.54 16.46 1.71
N PRO A 4 3.23 16.36 2.86
CA PRO A 4 4.37 15.48 2.99
C PRO A 4 3.91 14.04 2.69
N THR A 5 4.37 13.48 1.58
CA THR A 5 4.05 12.12 1.18
C THR A 5 4.63 11.16 2.22
N ARG A 6 3.75 10.40 2.89
CA ARG A 6 4.16 9.39 3.86
C ARG A 6 4.57 8.12 3.10
N LYS A 7 5.65 7.48 3.52
CA LYS A 7 6.09 6.22 2.91
C LYS A 7 5.30 5.04 3.48
N ILE A 8 5.10 4.00 2.67
CA ILE A 8 4.49 2.73 3.09
C ILE A 8 5.28 1.57 2.47
N ASP A 9 5.71 0.62 3.29
CA ASP A 9 6.44 -0.55 2.82
C ASP A 9 5.47 -1.55 2.19
N VAL A 10 5.74 -1.92 0.94
CA VAL A 10 4.95 -2.87 0.16
C VAL A 10 5.81 -4.06 -0.17
N MET A 11 5.32 -5.26 0.13
CA MET A 11 6.02 -6.50 -0.22
C MET A 11 5.54 -6.98 -1.59
N GLU A 12 6.47 -7.25 -2.50
CA GLU A 12 6.19 -7.93 -3.76
C GLU A 12 6.64 -9.40 -3.68
N GLU A 13 5.70 -10.30 -3.94
CA GLU A 13 5.91 -11.74 -3.96
C GLU A 13 5.18 -12.34 -5.15
N ALA A 14 5.92 -12.97 -6.07
CA ALA A 14 5.37 -13.65 -7.25
C ALA A 14 4.44 -12.76 -8.11
N GLY A 15 4.79 -11.48 -8.27
CA GLY A 15 4.02 -10.50 -9.04
C GLY A 15 2.82 -9.92 -8.30
N ILE A 16 2.66 -10.20 -7.00
CA ILE A 16 1.57 -9.67 -6.16
C ILE A 16 2.16 -8.68 -5.15
N TYR A 17 1.65 -7.45 -5.20
CA TYR A 17 2.00 -6.38 -4.27
C TYR A 17 1.06 -6.41 -3.06
N ARG A 18 1.62 -6.61 -1.87
CA ARG A 18 0.90 -6.66 -0.60
C ARG A 18 1.13 -5.38 0.20
N VAL A 19 0.07 -4.57 0.31
CA VAL A 19 0.07 -3.28 1.02
C VAL A 19 -0.50 -3.48 2.43
N PRO A 20 0.17 -3.02 3.50
CA PRO A 20 -0.41 -3.04 4.84
C PRO A 20 -1.64 -2.13 4.91
N ALA A 21 -2.68 -2.63 5.59
CA ALA A 21 -3.99 -2.00 5.64
C ALA A 21 -4.66 -2.24 6.98
N ASP A 22 -5.63 -1.39 7.31
CA ASP A 22 -6.47 -1.52 8.50
C ASP A 22 -7.90 -1.06 8.21
N PHE A 23 -8.82 -1.34 9.13
CA PHE A 23 -10.20 -0.85 9.04
C PHE A 23 -10.30 0.58 9.55
N GLU A 24 -10.85 1.46 8.72
CA GLU A 24 -11.32 2.77 9.16
C GLU A 24 -12.77 2.66 9.69
N SER A 25 -13.19 3.59 10.56
CA SER A 25 -14.49 3.64 11.23
C SER A 25 -15.67 3.56 10.24
N GLY A 26 -16.07 2.33 9.89
CA GLY A 26 -17.04 2.08 8.82
C GLY A 26 -16.81 0.80 8.00
N PHE A 27 -15.87 -0.08 8.41
CA PHE A 27 -15.56 -1.36 7.75
C PHE A 27 -14.88 -1.25 6.38
N VAL A 28 -14.33 -0.08 6.05
CA VAL A 28 -13.55 0.11 4.83
C VAL A 28 -12.08 -0.20 5.11
N LEU A 29 -11.48 -1.05 4.29
CA LEU A 29 -10.04 -1.30 4.31
C LEU A 29 -9.31 -0.14 3.64
N VAL A 30 -8.42 0.49 4.41
CA VAL A 30 -7.59 1.61 3.95
C VAL A 30 -6.11 1.27 4.11
N PRO A 31 -5.21 1.77 3.25
CA PRO A 31 -3.78 1.55 3.40
C PRO A 31 -3.27 2.24 4.66
N SER A 32 -2.53 1.51 5.47
CA SER A 32 -1.99 1.99 6.74
C SER A 32 -0.59 1.39 6.94
N PRO A 33 0.48 2.19 7.10
CA PRO A 33 1.83 1.67 7.35
C PRO A 33 1.91 0.74 8.56
N GLU A 34 1.08 1.01 9.58
CA GLU A 34 0.98 0.23 10.81
C GLU A 34 -0.09 -0.87 10.73
N GLY A 35 -0.76 -1.00 9.58
CA GLY A 35 -1.86 -1.93 9.35
C GLY A 35 -1.44 -3.40 9.39
N THR A 36 -2.28 -4.22 10.02
CA THR A 36 -2.03 -5.66 10.21
C THR A 36 -2.63 -6.52 9.09
N MET A 37 -3.58 -5.98 8.32
CA MET A 37 -4.18 -6.64 7.17
C MET A 37 -3.40 -6.33 5.89
N LYS A 38 -3.69 -7.03 4.79
CA LYS A 38 -3.04 -6.82 3.49
C LYS A 38 -4.05 -6.60 2.37
N LEU A 39 -3.91 -5.50 1.63
CA LEU A 39 -4.53 -5.31 0.33
C LEU A 39 -3.59 -5.87 -0.75
N ALA A 40 -4.12 -6.61 -1.72
CA ALA A 40 -3.36 -7.22 -2.80
C ALA A 40 -3.62 -6.50 -4.12
N PHE A 41 -2.54 -6.22 -4.85
CA PHE A 41 -2.58 -5.65 -6.19
C PHE A 41 -1.76 -6.52 -7.14
N TRP A 42 -2.24 -6.69 -8.37
CA TRP A 42 -1.54 -7.41 -9.45
C TRP A 42 -0.86 -6.47 -10.45
N GLU A 43 -1.11 -5.16 -10.34
CA GLU A 43 -0.58 -4.15 -11.24
C GLU A 43 0.02 -2.99 -10.43
N GLU A 44 1.32 -2.73 -10.62
CA GLU A 44 2.06 -1.69 -9.90
C GLU A 44 1.49 -0.29 -10.15
N SER A 45 1.06 -0.01 -11.38
CA SER A 45 0.45 1.29 -11.74
C SER A 45 -0.82 1.59 -10.92
N ARG A 46 -1.64 0.55 -10.67
CA ARG A 46 -2.88 0.63 -9.88
C ARG A 46 -2.59 0.81 -8.40
N LEU A 47 -1.58 0.11 -7.89
CA LEU A 47 -1.06 0.31 -6.55
C LEU A 47 -0.64 1.77 -6.33
N HIS A 48 0.18 2.32 -7.22
CA HIS A 48 0.67 3.69 -7.11
C HIS A 48 -0.47 4.70 -7.11
N MET A 49 -1.39 4.60 -8.07
CA MET A 49 -2.55 5.48 -8.17
C MET A 49 -3.46 5.37 -6.92
N PHE A 50 -3.64 4.17 -6.39
CA PHE A 50 -4.43 3.96 -5.17
C PHE A 50 -3.77 4.67 -3.98
N LEU A 51 -2.47 4.44 -3.74
CA LEU A 51 -1.73 5.02 -2.62
C LEU A 51 -1.61 6.55 -2.69
N GLU A 52 -1.49 7.10 -3.91
CA GLU A 52 -1.45 8.55 -4.12
C GLU A 52 -2.72 9.25 -3.60
N ASN A 53 -3.90 8.62 -3.77
CA ASN A 53 -5.16 9.14 -3.22
C ASN A 53 -5.18 9.21 -1.68
N TYR A 54 -4.31 8.46 -1.01
CA TYR A 54 -4.11 8.48 0.45
C TYR A 54 -2.88 9.31 0.86
N GLY A 55 -2.22 9.99 -0.09
CA GLY A 55 -0.99 10.73 0.19
C GLY A 55 0.19 9.83 0.56
N LEU A 56 0.17 8.57 0.11
CA LEU A 56 1.20 7.57 0.40
C LEU A 56 2.09 7.33 -0.82
N THR A 57 3.37 7.05 -0.57
CA THR A 57 4.34 6.63 -1.59
C THR A 57 4.85 5.23 -1.24
N PRO A 58 4.68 4.24 -2.12
CA PRO A 58 5.16 2.89 -1.85
C PRO A 58 6.69 2.82 -1.83
N VAL A 59 7.23 2.02 -0.93
CA VAL A 59 8.60 1.49 -0.98
C VAL A 59 8.46 -0.01 -1.22
N ILE A 60 8.74 -0.43 -2.45
CA ILE A 60 8.53 -1.81 -2.88
C ILE A 60 9.76 -2.64 -2.52
N HIS A 61 9.54 -3.69 -1.74
CA HIS A 61 10.54 -4.69 -1.40
C HIS A 61 10.25 -5.96 -2.17
N HIS A 62 11.18 -6.35 -3.03
CA HIS A 62 11.09 -7.59 -3.80
C HIS A 62 11.58 -8.75 -2.94
N SER A 63 10.73 -9.75 -2.72
CA SER A 63 11.17 -10.98 -2.09
C SER A 63 12.09 -11.74 -3.05
N THR A 64 13.40 -11.65 -2.85
CA THR A 64 14.35 -12.58 -3.47
C THR A 64 14.17 -13.95 -2.85
N ASN A 65 13.54 -14.86 -3.59
CA ASN A 65 13.67 -16.30 -3.35
C ASN A 65 15.12 -16.74 -3.54
#